data_AF-A0A8R7R7M5-F1
#
_entry.id   AF-A0A8R7R7M5-F1
#
_cell.length_a   1.000
_cell.length_b   1.000
_cell.length_c   1.000
_cell.angle_alpha   90.00
_cell.angle_beta   90.00
_cell.angle_gamma   90.00
#
_symmetry.space_group_name_H-M   'P 1'
#
loop_
_entity.id
_entity.type
_entity.pdbx_description
1 polymer ?
#
loop_
_entity_poly.entity_id
_entity_poly.type
_entity_poly.pdbx_seq_one_letter_code
_entity_poly.pdbx_strand_id
1 'polypeptide(L)'
;MRSPVFKAELYGARREKDTRHITIADMQPVVFEGLLHFIYTDSLPAMDDLGPDGYQETIRHLLVAADRYAMERLKIICESILCENIDAKTVVTTFALAYQHHCGRLNDACIQFIASLSTVETNDLMASQGYVELIAKCPLALVELLQKTIRLVESKSSAHFGSLVA
;
A
#
# COMPACT_ATOMS: atom_id res chain seq x y z
N MET A 1 15.81 20.05 -2.57
CA MET A 1 15.69 18.62 -2.91
C MET A 1 14.47 18.06 -2.20
N ARG A 2 13.51 17.48 -2.92
CA ARG A 2 12.19 17.08 -2.36
C ARG A 2 12.21 15.76 -1.59
N SER A 3 13.08 14.81 -1.95
CA SER A 3 13.31 13.59 -1.17
C SER A 3 14.36 13.81 -0.09
N PRO A 4 14.02 13.58 1.20
CA PRO A 4 14.99 13.59 2.30
C PRO A 4 16.10 12.54 2.12
N VAL A 5 15.76 11.36 1.62
CA VAL A 5 16.71 10.25 1.41
C VAL A 5 17.74 10.63 0.35
N PHE A 6 17.30 11.10 -0.82
CA PHE A 6 18.26 11.56 -1.82
C PHE A 6 19.09 12.76 -1.35
N LYS A 7 18.51 13.65 -0.52
CA LYS A 7 19.26 14.76 0.08
C LYS A 7 20.40 14.24 0.95
N ALA A 8 20.15 13.20 1.75
CA ALA A 8 21.15 12.57 2.58
C ALA A 8 22.21 11.81 1.75
N GLU A 9 21.80 11.09 0.70
CA GLU A 9 22.72 10.34 -0.16
C GLU A 9 23.63 11.26 -0.99
N LEU A 10 23.10 12.35 -1.57
CA LEU A 10 23.89 13.26 -2.41
C LEU A 10 24.70 14.29 -1.61
N TYR A 11 24.17 14.76 -0.48
CA TYR A 11 24.73 15.91 0.24
C TYR A 11 25.08 15.62 1.71
N GLY A 12 24.88 14.39 2.19
CA GLY A 12 25.18 14.00 3.57
C GLY A 12 26.67 13.79 3.85
N ALA A 13 27.02 13.79 5.15
CA ALA A 13 28.41 13.63 5.63
C ALA A 13 29.06 12.28 5.26
N ARG A 14 28.25 11.27 4.89
CA ARG A 14 28.68 9.93 4.46
C ARG A 14 28.90 9.83 2.95
N ARG A 15 29.18 10.94 2.25
CA ARG A 15 29.73 10.86 0.89
C ARG A 15 31.06 10.13 0.95
N GLU A 16 31.10 8.90 0.44
CA GLU A 16 32.36 8.37 -0.09
C GLU A 16 32.87 9.40 -1.10
N LYS A 17 34.08 9.90 -0.88
CA LYS A 17 34.57 11.16 -1.47
C LYS A 17 34.62 11.17 -3.02
N ASP A 18 34.39 10.02 -3.66
CA ASP A 18 34.51 9.84 -5.12
C ASP A 18 33.23 9.34 -5.83
N THR A 19 32.14 9.01 -5.13
CA THR A 19 30.91 8.53 -5.79
C THR A 19 30.00 9.70 -6.19
N ARG A 20 30.04 10.06 -7.47
CA ARG A 20 29.12 11.03 -8.11
C ARG A 20 27.79 10.42 -8.58
N HIS A 21 27.58 9.12 -8.34
CA HIS A 21 26.46 8.36 -8.85
C HIS A 21 25.77 7.61 -7.71
N ILE A 22 24.44 7.55 -7.76
CA ILE A 22 23.62 6.73 -6.87
C ILE A 22 23.12 5.54 -7.69
N THR A 23 23.31 4.33 -7.18
CA THR A 23 22.75 3.12 -7.79
C THR A 23 21.36 2.88 -7.21
N ILE A 24 20.36 2.81 -8.08
CA ILE A 24 18.98 2.49 -7.70
C ILE A 24 18.77 0.99 -7.93
N ALA A 25 18.80 0.20 -6.86
CA ALA A 25 18.54 -1.23 -6.89
C ALA A 25 17.07 -1.55 -6.58
N ASP A 26 16.58 -2.68 -7.08
CA ASP A 26 15.24 -3.23 -6.78
C ASP A 26 14.07 -2.28 -7.09
N MET A 27 14.17 -1.56 -8.21
CA MET A 27 13.11 -0.67 -8.69
C MET A 27 12.98 -0.77 -10.20
N GLN A 28 11.75 -0.95 -10.68
CA GLN A 28 11.48 -0.94 -12.12
C GLN A 28 11.70 0.47 -12.69
N PRO A 29 12.22 0.60 -13.93
CA PRO A 29 12.46 1.91 -14.54
C PRO A 29 11.23 2.81 -14.58
N VAL A 30 10.06 2.27 -14.93
CA VAL A 30 8.79 3.02 -14.98
C VAL A 30 8.37 3.60 -13.62
N VAL A 31 8.65 2.87 -12.54
CA VAL A 31 8.36 3.32 -11.17
C VAL A 31 9.32 4.43 -10.77
N PHE A 32 10.60 4.28 -11.11
CA PHE A 32 11.60 5.29 -10.84
C PHE A 32 11.36 6.58 -11.63
N GLU A 33 10.93 6.45 -12.89
CA GLU A 33 10.50 7.57 -13.72
C GLU A 33 9.31 8.31 -13.08
N GLY A 34 8.30 7.58 -12.59
CA GLY A 34 7.17 8.18 -11.87
C GLY A 34 7.60 8.91 -10.59
N LEU A 35 8.55 8.34 -9.83
CA LEU A 35 9.13 8.99 -8.64
C LEU A 35 9.85 10.30 -9.02
N LEU A 36 10.69 10.26 -10.06
CA LEU A 36 11.41 11.44 -10.54
C LEU A 36 10.43 12.50 -11.06
N HIS A 37 9.46 12.11 -11.88
CA HIS A 37 8.44 13.02 -12.39
C HIS A 37 7.73 13.75 -11.26
N PHE A 38 7.34 13.04 -10.19
CA PHE A 38 6.73 13.65 -9.02
C PHE A 38 7.70 14.59 -8.28
N ILE A 39 8.97 14.22 -8.14
CA ILE A 39 10.01 15.07 -7.53
C ILE A 39 10.14 16.41 -8.28
N TYR A 40 10.04 16.42 -9.61
CA TYR A 40 10.20 17.62 -10.41
C TYR A 40 8.89 18.42 -10.58
N THR A 41 7.75 17.75 -10.76
CA THR A 41 6.50 18.38 -11.18
C THR A 41 5.44 18.46 -10.08
N ASP A 42 5.60 17.70 -9.00
CA ASP A 42 4.60 17.55 -7.94
C ASP A 42 3.28 16.89 -8.39
N SER A 43 3.31 16.20 -9.53
CA SER A 43 2.18 15.51 -10.15
C SER A 43 2.56 14.05 -10.46
N LEU A 44 1.56 13.17 -10.59
CA LEU A 44 1.79 11.83 -11.14
C LEU A 44 2.00 11.93 -12.66
N PRO A 45 2.85 11.08 -13.26
CA PRO A 45 2.95 11.01 -14.71
C PRO A 45 1.63 10.47 -15.29
N ALA A 46 1.33 10.86 -16.53
CA ALA A 46 0.33 10.14 -17.31
C ALA A 46 0.86 8.72 -17.54
N MET A 47 0.07 7.71 -17.15
CA MET A 47 0.43 6.29 -17.30
C MET A 47 -0.50 5.63 -18.33
N ASP A 48 -0.83 6.37 -19.39
CA ASP A 48 -1.87 6.03 -20.36
C ASP A 48 -1.53 4.78 -21.20
N ASP A 49 -0.23 4.46 -21.31
CA ASP A 49 0.26 3.27 -22.02
C ASP A 49 0.06 1.97 -21.21
N LEU A 50 -0.35 2.06 -19.94
CA LEU A 50 -0.59 0.90 -19.09
C LEU A 50 -2.06 0.50 -19.10
N GLY A 51 -2.32 -0.81 -19.24
CA GLY A 51 -3.65 -1.35 -18.95
C GLY A 51 -4.02 -1.21 -17.47
N PRO A 52 -5.30 -1.40 -17.08
CA PRO A 52 -5.76 -1.21 -15.70
C PRO A 52 -4.94 -1.97 -14.64
N ASP A 53 -4.61 -3.23 -14.92
CA ASP A 53 -3.82 -4.06 -14.01
C ASP A 53 -2.37 -3.55 -13.90
N GLY A 54 -1.78 -3.13 -15.02
CA GLY A 54 -0.43 -2.56 -15.06
C GLY A 54 -0.34 -1.21 -14.34
N TYR A 55 -1.38 -0.39 -14.45
CA TYR A 55 -1.50 0.86 -13.71
C TYR A 55 -1.54 0.61 -12.21
N GLN A 56 -2.45 -0.25 -11.73
CA GLN A 56 -2.53 -0.57 -10.30
C GLN A 56 -1.21 -1.12 -9.76
N GLU A 57 -0.56 -2.00 -10.50
CA GLU A 57 0.71 -2.59 -10.07
C GLU A 57 1.84 -1.56 -10.03
N THR A 58 1.85 -0.62 -10.98
CA THR A 58 2.80 0.51 -10.96
C THR A 58 2.54 1.42 -9.77
N ILE A 59 1.28 1.69 -9.42
CA ILE A 59 0.94 2.47 -8.22
C ILE A 59 1.36 1.75 -6.93
N ARG A 60 1.21 0.42 -6.83
CA ARG A 60 1.72 -0.36 -5.69
C ARG A 60 3.23 -0.19 -5.54
N HIS A 61 4.00 -0.39 -6.61
CA HIS A 61 5.45 -0.19 -6.57
C HIS A 61 5.85 1.27 -6.33
N LEU A 62 5.08 2.23 -6.83
CA LEU A 62 5.32 3.65 -6.59
C LEU A 62 5.08 4.03 -5.12
N LEU A 63 4.11 3.38 -4.46
CA LEU A 63 3.93 3.52 -3.01
C LEU A 63 5.18 3.04 -2.26
N VAL A 64 5.70 1.86 -2.60
CA VAL A 64 6.94 1.31 -2.00
C VAL A 64 8.11 2.26 -2.23
N ALA A 65 8.25 2.80 -3.44
CA ALA A 65 9.27 3.79 -3.77
C ALA A 65 9.09 5.08 -2.97
N ALA A 66 7.87 5.57 -2.84
CA ALA A 66 7.56 6.79 -2.11
C ALA A 66 7.92 6.65 -0.62
N ASP A 67 7.59 5.52 -0.01
CA ASP A 67 7.99 5.19 1.36
C ASP A 67 9.52 5.12 1.50
N ARG A 68 10.19 4.36 0.62
CA ARG A 68 11.66 4.22 0.59
C ARG A 68 12.39 5.55 0.50
N TYR A 69 11.89 6.50 -0.29
CA TYR A 69 12.52 7.80 -0.50
C TYR A 69 11.92 8.93 0.34
N ALA A 70 11.09 8.59 1.34
CA ALA A 70 10.41 9.52 2.25
C ALA A 70 9.62 10.63 1.53
N MET A 71 8.92 10.26 0.46
CA MET A 71 8.04 11.11 -0.34
C MET A 71 6.60 11.02 0.15
N GLU A 72 6.33 11.56 1.34
CA GLU A 72 5.07 11.38 2.07
C GLU A 72 3.81 11.75 1.26
N ARG A 73 3.83 12.88 0.56
CA ARG A 73 2.69 13.29 -0.28
C ARG A 73 2.41 12.32 -1.42
N LEU A 74 3.46 11.79 -2.07
CA LEU A 74 3.29 10.79 -3.12
C LEU A 74 2.72 9.49 -2.55
N LYS A 75 3.19 9.09 -1.37
CA LYS A 75 2.69 7.91 -0.65
C LYS A 75 1.19 8.03 -0.35
N ILE A 76 0.73 9.17 0.16
CA ILE A 76 -0.69 9.45 0.42
C ILE A 76 -1.53 9.40 -0.87
N ILE A 77 -1.00 9.92 -1.99
CA ILE A 77 -1.70 9.86 -3.28
C ILE A 77 -1.84 8.41 -3.75
N CYS A 78 -0.76 7.62 -3.70
CA CYS A 78 -0.80 6.20 -4.07
C CYS A 78 -1.77 5.43 -3.17
N GLU A 79 -1.75 5.73 -1.86
CA GLU A 79 -2.68 5.16 -0.88
C GLU A 79 -4.14 5.44 -1.26
N SER A 80 -4.48 6.69 -1.63
CA SER A 80 -5.84 7.06 -2.04
C SER A 80 -6.30 6.29 -3.28
N ILE A 81 -5.43 6.18 -4.29
CA ILE A 81 -5.74 5.46 -5.53
C ILE A 81 -5.99 3.98 -5.25
N LEU A 82 -5.17 3.36 -4.39
CA LEU A 82 -5.34 1.95 -4.04
C LEU A 82 -6.60 1.70 -3.21
N CYS A 83 -6.98 2.62 -2.33
CA CYS A 83 -8.24 2.52 -1.57
C CYS A 83 -9.48 2.48 -2.47
N GLU A 84 -9.46 3.25 -3.57
CA GLU A 84 -10.57 3.30 -4.54
C GLU A 84 -10.65 2.06 -5.43
N ASN A 85 -9.60 1.25 -5.45
CA ASN A 85 -9.39 0.16 -6.40
C ASN A 85 -9.11 -1.19 -5.72
N ILE A 86 -9.64 -1.40 -4.50
CA ILE A 86 -9.52 -2.67 -3.78
C ILE A 86 -10.34 -3.74 -4.51
N ASP A 87 -9.70 -4.88 -4.79
CA ASP A 87 -10.30 -6.03 -5.48
C ASP A 87 -10.15 -7.30 -4.63
N ALA A 88 -11.16 -8.17 -4.66
CA ALA A 88 -11.19 -9.38 -3.84
C ALA A 88 -10.01 -10.34 -4.11
N LYS A 89 -9.46 -10.35 -5.33
CA LYS A 89 -8.31 -11.19 -5.69
C LYS A 89 -7.00 -10.61 -5.18
N THR A 90 -6.92 -9.29 -4.97
CA THR A 90 -5.68 -8.58 -4.62
C THR A 90 -5.72 -7.92 -3.24
N VAL A 91 -6.83 -8.00 -2.51
CA VAL A 91 -6.99 -7.33 -1.21
C VAL A 91 -5.98 -7.82 -0.18
N VAL A 92 -5.60 -9.10 -0.19
CA VAL A 92 -4.63 -9.65 0.77
C VAL A 92 -3.22 -9.10 0.51
N THR A 93 -2.79 -9.05 -0.75
CA THR A 93 -1.47 -8.51 -1.10
C THR A 93 -1.44 -7.00 -0.90
N THR A 94 -2.54 -6.31 -1.18
CA THR A 94 -2.70 -4.87 -0.92
C THR A 94 -2.70 -4.56 0.58
N PHE A 95 -3.34 -5.39 1.40
CA PHE A 95 -3.30 -5.29 2.87
C PHE A 95 -1.88 -5.49 3.40
N ALA A 96 -1.16 -6.51 2.92
CA ALA A 96 0.21 -6.79 3.32
C ALA A 96 1.12 -5.59 3.03
N LEU A 97 1.00 -5.01 1.82
CA LEU A 97 1.72 -3.83 1.39
C LEU A 97 1.38 -2.61 2.26
N ALA A 98 0.10 -2.38 2.55
CA ALA A 98 -0.34 -1.28 3.40
C ALA A 98 0.20 -1.39 4.83
N TYR A 99 0.20 -2.61 5.39
CA TYR A 99 0.77 -2.87 6.71
C TYR A 99 2.29 -2.62 6.74
N GLN A 100 3.01 -3.21 5.78
CA GLN A 100 4.48 -3.12 5.69
C GLN A 100 4.97 -1.67 5.53
N HIS A 101 4.24 -0.87 4.76
CA HIS A 101 4.59 0.53 4.51
C HIS A 101 3.82 1.50 5.40
N HIS A 102 3.17 1.05 6.47
CA HIS A 102 2.48 1.91 7.45
C HIS A 102 1.44 2.86 6.83
N CYS A 103 0.70 2.38 5.83
CA CYS A 103 -0.38 3.10 5.16
C CYS A 103 -1.70 2.85 5.90
N GLY A 104 -2.00 3.67 6.91
CA GLY A 104 -3.13 3.45 7.81
C GLY A 104 -4.50 3.45 7.12
N ARG A 105 -4.74 4.37 6.17
CA ARG A 105 -6.04 4.46 5.48
C ARG A 105 -6.26 3.26 4.57
N LEU A 106 -5.23 2.84 3.82
CA LEU A 106 -5.32 1.67 2.95
C LEU A 106 -5.43 0.37 3.75
N ASN A 107 -4.71 0.29 4.88
CA ASN A 107 -4.83 -0.83 5.79
C ASN A 107 -6.27 -0.98 6.30
N ASP A 108 -6.85 0.10 6.84
CA ASP A 108 -8.22 0.10 7.34
C ASP A 108 -9.25 -0.19 6.24
N ALA A 109 -9.05 0.37 5.03
CA ALA A 109 -9.92 0.10 3.88
C ALA A 109 -9.88 -1.37 3.47
N CYS A 110 -8.70 -2.00 3.42
CA CYS A 110 -8.57 -3.42 3.13
C CYS A 110 -9.26 -4.28 4.20
N ILE A 111 -9.11 -3.94 5.48
CA ILE A 111 -9.77 -4.66 6.58
C ILE A 111 -11.29 -4.54 6.47
N GLN A 112 -11.81 -3.34 6.19
CA GLN A 112 -13.24 -3.13 6.00
C GLN A 112 -13.78 -3.93 4.81
N PHE A 113 -13.03 -3.97 3.70
CA PHE A 113 -13.39 -4.78 2.54
C PHE A 113 -13.44 -6.26 2.88
N ILE A 114 -12.39 -6.79 3.52
CA ILE A 114 -12.33 -8.20 3.96
C ILE A 114 -13.48 -8.54 4.91
N ALA A 115 -13.81 -7.64 5.86
CA ALA A 115 -14.92 -7.80 6.78
C ALA A 115 -16.32 -7.72 6.12
N SER A 116 -16.38 -7.34 4.85
CA SER A 116 -17.62 -7.27 4.06
C SER A 116 -17.80 -8.45 3.10
N LEU A 117 -16.78 -9.29 2.93
CA LEU A 117 -16.83 -10.46 2.07
C LEU A 117 -17.85 -11.48 2.57
N SER A 118 -18.46 -12.20 1.61
CA SER A 118 -19.26 -13.38 1.92
C SER A 118 -18.41 -14.52 2.48
N THR A 119 -19.05 -15.53 3.06
CA THR A 119 -18.35 -16.73 3.57
C THR A 119 -17.61 -17.47 2.46
N VAL A 120 -18.15 -17.49 1.24
CA VAL A 120 -17.50 -18.13 0.09
C VAL A 120 -16.24 -17.37 -0.31
N GLU A 121 -16.35 -16.05 -0.50
CA GLU A 121 -15.20 -15.20 -0.86
C GLU A 121 -14.12 -15.21 0.22
N THR A 122 -14.51 -15.28 1.49
CA THR A 122 -13.56 -15.39 2.62
C THR A 122 -12.79 -16.71 2.55
N ASN A 123 -13.45 -17.82 2.21
CA ASN A 123 -12.79 -19.12 2.06
C ASN A 123 -11.82 -19.12 0.86
N ASP A 124 -12.23 -18.55 -0.27
CA ASP A 124 -11.36 -18.40 -1.45
C ASP A 124 -10.14 -17.52 -1.13
N LEU A 125 -10.35 -16.43 -0.38
CA LEU A 125 -9.28 -15.57 0.11
C LEU A 125 -8.30 -16.33 1.00
N MET A 126 -8.79 -17.14 1.95
CA MET A 126 -7.94 -17.95 2.84
C MET A 126 -7.17 -19.05 2.08
N ALA A 127 -7.74 -19.55 0.98
CA ALA A 127 -7.08 -20.52 0.10
C ALA A 127 -6.06 -19.87 -0.86
N SER A 128 -6.06 -18.53 -0.98
CA SER A 128 -5.19 -17.81 -1.91
C SER A 128 -3.71 -17.87 -1.50
N GLN A 129 -2.82 -17.87 -2.50
CA GLN A 129 -1.38 -17.80 -2.27
C GLN A 129 -0.97 -16.52 -1.50
N GLY A 130 -1.69 -15.41 -1.73
CA GLY A 130 -1.45 -14.16 -1.01
C GLY A 130 -1.66 -14.28 0.49
N TYR A 131 -2.64 -15.08 0.93
CA TYR A 131 -2.90 -15.32 2.36
C TYR A 131 -1.82 -16.19 3.01
N VAL A 132 -1.37 -17.23 2.30
CA VAL A 132 -0.24 -18.05 2.75
C VAL A 132 1.03 -17.22 2.92
N GLU A 133 1.32 -16.34 1.95
CA GLU A 133 2.48 -15.44 2.02
C GLU A 133 2.38 -14.41 3.13
N LEU A 134 1.19 -13.85 3.37
CA LEU A 134 0.93 -12.94 4.48
C LEU A 134 1.27 -13.59 5.82
N ILE A 135 0.83 -14.84 6.04
CA ILE A 135 1.12 -15.58 7.27
C ILE A 135 2.62 -15.83 7.42
N ALA A 136 3.27 -16.24 6.34
CA ALA A 136 4.70 -16.58 6.36
C ALA A 136 5.60 -15.36 6.60
N LYS A 137 5.27 -14.22 5.98
CA LYS A 137 6.10 -13.00 6.03
C LYS A 137 5.74 -12.10 7.21
N CYS A 138 4.46 -12.01 7.59
CA CYS A 138 3.96 -11.01 8.54
C CYS A 138 2.82 -11.55 9.43
N PRO A 139 3.08 -12.47 10.37
CA PRO A 139 2.05 -13.02 11.24
C PRO A 139 1.37 -11.98 12.14
N LEU A 140 2.07 -10.89 12.49
CA LEU A 140 1.48 -9.78 13.26
C LEU A 140 0.40 -9.02 12.48
N ALA A 141 0.55 -8.92 11.16
CA ALA A 141 -0.46 -8.29 10.30
C ALA A 141 -1.77 -9.10 10.33
N LEU A 142 -1.69 -10.43 10.36
CA LEU A 142 -2.87 -11.29 10.53
C LEU A 142 -3.55 -11.07 11.88
N VAL A 143 -2.77 -10.96 12.97
CA VAL A 143 -3.35 -10.68 14.29
C VAL A 143 -4.10 -9.35 14.29
N GLU A 144 -3.52 -8.29 13.70
CA GLU A 144 -4.21 -7.01 13.57
C GLU A 144 -5.48 -7.11 12.72
N LEU A 145 -5.42 -7.78 11.58
CA LEU A 145 -6.57 -8.04 10.70
C LEU A 145 -7.71 -8.70 11.48
N LEU A 146 -7.43 -9.77 12.21
CA LEU A 146 -8.41 -10.49 13.02
C LEU A 146 -9.00 -9.61 14.12
N GLN A 147 -8.16 -8.91 14.88
CA GLN A 147 -8.61 -8.05 15.96
C GLN A 147 -9.53 -6.93 15.47
N LYS A 148 -9.15 -6.25 14.37
CA LYS A 148 -9.97 -5.17 13.80
C LYS A 148 -11.25 -5.71 13.16
N THR A 149 -11.20 -6.86 12.49
CA THR A 149 -12.39 -7.50 11.89
C THR A 149 -13.41 -7.88 12.96
N ILE A 150 -12.98 -8.48 14.08
CA ILE A 150 -13.86 -8.82 15.21
C ILE A 150 -14.55 -7.56 15.75
N ARG A 151 -13.79 -6.49 16.01
CA ARG A 151 -14.34 -5.21 16.50
C ARG A 151 -15.35 -4.59 15.54
N LEU A 152 -15.14 -4.73 14.23
CA LEU A 152 -16.07 -4.24 13.19
C LEU A 152 -17.38 -5.05 13.16
N VAL A 153 -17.33 -6.35 13.41
CA VAL A 153 -18.54 -7.18 13.50
C VAL A 153 -19.33 -6.85 14.77
N GLU A 154 -18.66 -6.66 15.90
CA GLU A 154 -19.28 -6.25 17.16
C GLU A 154 -19.99 -4.88 17.06
N SER A 155 -19.34 -3.90 16.40
CA SER A 155 -19.93 -2.56 16.23
C SER A 155 -21.15 -2.57 15.31
N LYS A 156 -21.14 -3.38 14.24
CA LYS A 156 -22.31 -3.57 13.36
C LYS A 156 -23.48 -4.23 14.08
N SER A 157 -23.22 -5.22 14.94
CA SER A 157 -24.25 -5.87 15.75
C SER A 157 -24.93 -4.87 16.69
N SER A 158 -24.15 -4.06 17.41
CA SER A 158 -24.67 -3.01 18.30
C SER A 158 -25.50 -1.95 17.56
N ALA A 159 -25.06 -1.52 16.36
CA ALA A 159 -25.80 -0.57 15.54
C ALA A 159 -27.13 -1.14 15.00
N HIS A 160 -27.16 -2.42 14.62
CA HIS A 160 -28.37 -3.10 14.18
C HIS A 160 -29.39 -3.24 15.33
N PHE A 161 -28.95 -3.54 16.55
CA PHE A 161 -29.83 -3.56 17.73
C PHE A 161 -30.38 -2.17 18.08
N GLY A 162 -29.60 -1.10 17.93
CA GLY A 162 -30.07 0.27 18.16
C GLY A 162 -31.15 0.75 17.18
N SER A 163 -31.14 0.27 15.93
CA SER A 163 -32.13 0.64 14.90
C SER A 163 -33.47 -0.08 15.02
N LEU A 164 -33.55 -1.20 15.76
CA LEU A 164 -34.80 -1.95 15.96
C LEU A 164 -35.61 -1.49 17.18
N VAL A 165 -35.03 -0.63 18.02
CA VAL A 165 -35.60 -0.21 19.31
C VAL A 165 -35.98 1.29 19.30
N ALA A 166 -35.84 1.98 18.16
CA ALA A 166 -36.26 3.37 17.92
C ALA A 166 -37.41 3.43 16.91
#